data_AF-A0AA36J8V2-F1
#
_entry.id   AF-A0AA36J8V2-F1
#
_cell.length_a   1.000
_cell.length_b   1.000
_cell.length_c   1.000
_cell.angle_alpha   90.00
_cell.angle_beta   90.00
_cell.angle_gamma   90.00
#
_symmetry.space_group_name_H-M   'P 1'
#
loop_
_entity.id
_entity.type
_entity.pdbx_description
1 polymer ?
#
loop_
_entity_poly.entity_id
_entity_poly.type
_entity_poly.pdbx_seq_one_letter_code
_entity_poly.pdbx_strand_id
1 'polypeptide(L)'
;MGTLGRLMVSSCMRTATCAKLWRDTKSGLAPEYVLLDSMGRGEKRIPQGAAHSFLRPETAESLFYMYRLTGHEKYRKWGKKLFHAIVEHSKLPGGYGSVKDVNKVPTSKLDEMQSFVMAETFKYLYLLFSSDKALDMGKFVLNTEGHPLRKTSI
;
A
#
# COMPACT_ATOMS: atom_id res chain seq x y z
N MET A 1 22.11 -10.18 17.45
CA MET A 1 21.30 -9.73 16.29
C MET A 1 22.13 -8.74 15.47
N GLY A 2 22.56 -9.13 14.26
CA GLY A 2 23.31 -8.24 13.36
C GLY A 2 22.45 -7.09 12.80
N THR A 3 23.10 -6.11 12.16
CA THR A 3 22.48 -4.88 11.61
C THR A 3 21.30 -5.18 10.68
N LEU A 4 21.41 -6.21 9.84
CA LEU A 4 20.34 -6.63 8.92
C LEU A 4 19.08 -7.11 9.67
N GLY A 5 19.26 -7.83 10.78
CA GLY A 5 18.14 -8.30 11.61
C GLY A 5 17.37 -7.15 12.27
N ARG A 6 18.07 -6.10 12.73
CA ARG A 6 17.43 -4.91 13.31
C ARG A 6 16.63 -4.13 12.27
N LEU A 7 17.17 -3.97 11.05
CA LEU A 7 16.47 -3.32 9.94
C LEU A 7 15.19 -4.08 9.56
N MET A 8 15.25 -5.41 9.47
CA MET A 8 14.08 -6.24 9.14
C MET A 8 12.95 -6.09 10.16
N VAL A 9 13.27 -6.16 11.46
CA VAL A 9 12.26 -6.01 12.53
C VAL A 9 11.63 -4.62 12.47
N SER A 10 12.45 -3.58 12.29
CA SER A 10 11.98 -2.19 12.17
C SER A 10 11.04 -2.00 10.96
N SER A 11 11.39 -2.57 9.81
CA SER A 11 10.54 -2.52 8.60
C SER A 11 9.24 -3.30 8.78
N CYS A 12 9.28 -4.48 9.40
CA CYS A 12 8.06 -5.23 9.73
C CYS A 12 7.12 -4.44 10.64
N MET A 13 7.65 -3.76 11.66
CA MET A 13 6.84 -2.90 12.56
C MET A 13 6.22 -1.74 11.79
N ARG A 14 6.99 -1.03 10.95
CA ARG A 14 6.47 0.06 10.13
C ARG A 14 5.35 -0.40 9.20
N THR A 15 5.55 -1.50 8.45
CA THR A 15 4.51 -2.03 7.57
C THR A 15 3.26 -2.46 8.33
N ALA A 16 3.41 -3.06 9.52
CA ALA A 16 2.29 -3.43 10.37
C ALA A 16 1.50 -2.21 10.86
N THR A 17 2.20 -1.13 11.22
CA THR A 17 1.59 0.15 11.59
C THR A 17 0.84 0.75 10.40
N CYS A 18 1.47 0.89 9.23
CA CYS A 18 0.81 1.36 8.02
C CYS A 18 -0.45 0.53 7.71
N ALA A 19 -0.33 -0.80 7.79
CA ALA A 19 -1.45 -1.72 7.62
C ALA A 19 -2.59 -1.46 8.61
N LYS A 20 -2.29 -1.14 9.86
CA LYS A 20 -3.31 -0.83 10.87
C LYS A 20 -4.04 0.48 10.53
N LEU A 21 -3.31 1.52 10.14
CA LEU A 21 -3.85 2.86 9.92
C LEU A 21 -5.02 2.89 8.93
N TRP A 22 -4.91 2.17 7.81
CA TRP A 22 -5.99 2.08 6.83
C TRP A 22 -7.01 0.99 7.13
N ARG A 23 -6.65 -0.10 7.81
CA ARG A 23 -7.61 -1.17 8.14
C ARG A 23 -8.70 -0.74 9.11
N ASP A 24 -8.44 0.25 9.96
CA ASP A 24 -9.48 0.81 10.83
C ASP A 24 -10.17 2.05 10.24
N THR A 25 -10.10 2.29 8.93
CA THR A 25 -11.06 3.19 8.24
C THR A 25 -12.29 2.39 7.81
N LYS A 26 -13.43 3.06 7.60
CA LYS A 26 -14.66 2.35 7.23
C LYS A 26 -14.59 1.70 5.85
N SER A 27 -13.92 2.34 4.90
CA SER A 27 -13.72 1.78 3.54
C SER A 27 -12.55 0.79 3.46
N GLY A 28 -11.69 0.68 4.49
CA GLY A 28 -10.46 -0.08 4.38
C GLY A 28 -9.44 0.50 3.39
N LEU A 29 -9.57 1.78 3.02
CA LEU A 29 -8.60 2.53 2.23
C LEU A 29 -7.80 3.50 3.12
N ALA A 30 -6.57 3.77 2.73
CA ALA A 30 -5.71 4.71 3.43
C ALA A 30 -6.14 6.16 3.14
N PRO A 31 -6.25 7.03 4.16
CA PRO A 31 -6.32 8.47 3.97
C PRO A 31 -4.96 9.00 3.50
N GLU A 32 -4.91 10.25 3.03
CA GLU A 32 -3.67 10.89 2.58
C GLU A 32 -2.61 10.96 3.68
N TYR A 33 -3.02 11.35 4.89
CA TYR A 33 -2.15 11.32 6.06
C TYR A 33 -2.96 11.15 7.34
N VAL A 34 -2.27 10.69 8.38
CA VAL A 34 -2.79 10.57 9.74
C VAL A 34 -1.87 11.30 10.69
N LEU A 35 -2.43 11.83 11.78
CA LEU A 35 -1.67 12.30 12.92
C LEU A 35 -1.73 11.24 14.01
N LEU A 36 -0.58 10.96 14.60
CA LEU A 36 -0.44 10.10 15.76
C LEU A 36 -0.16 10.98 16.97
N ASP A 37 -0.96 10.86 18.02
CA ASP A 37 -0.70 11.53 19.29
C ASP A 37 0.62 11.02 19.89
N SER A 38 1.56 11.93 20.15
CA SER A 38 2.85 11.63 20.75
C SER A 38 2.75 11.33 22.25
N MET A 39 1.60 11.58 22.89
CA MET A 39 1.38 11.36 24.33
C MET A 39 1.00 9.92 24.70
N GLY A 40 1.33 8.92 23.87
CA GLY A 40 1.27 7.50 24.27
C GLY A 40 -0.11 6.84 24.26
N ARG A 41 -1.19 7.57 23.92
CA ARG A 41 -2.54 6.98 23.78
C ARG A 41 -2.75 6.20 22.49
N GLY A 42 -1.86 6.36 21.50
CA GLY A 42 -1.92 5.64 20.22
C GLY A 42 -3.17 5.95 19.40
N GLU A 43 -3.88 7.03 19.70
CA GLU A 43 -5.09 7.43 19.01
C GLU A 43 -4.71 8.08 17.68
N LYS A 44 -5.21 7.49 16.58
CA LYS A 44 -5.02 8.04 15.24
C LYS A 44 -6.08 9.10 14.98
N ARG A 45 -5.68 10.23 14.40
CA ARG A 45 -6.60 11.26 13.93
C ARG A 45 -6.39 11.49 12.44
N ILE A 46 -7.49 11.61 11.70
CA ILE A 46 -7.49 12.03 10.29
C ILE A 46 -7.92 13.50 10.27
N PRO A 47 -7.03 14.45 9.95
CA PRO A 47 -7.38 15.86 9.90
C PRO A 47 -8.41 16.18 8.81
N GLN A 48 -9.09 17.31 8.96
CA GLN A 48 -9.97 17.82 7.92
C GLN A 48 -9.16 18.06 6.65
N GLY A 49 -9.65 17.55 5.52
CA GLY A 49 -8.93 17.59 4.24
C GLY A 49 -7.99 16.40 4.00
N ALA A 50 -7.69 15.56 5.00
CA ALA A 50 -6.80 14.39 4.84
C ALA A 50 -7.55 13.09 4.52
N ALA A 51 -8.88 13.08 4.65
CA ALA A 51 -9.68 11.85 4.57
C ALA A 51 -9.80 11.25 3.17
N HIS A 52 -9.31 11.93 2.14
CA HIS A 52 -9.36 11.43 0.77
C HIS A 52 -8.31 10.33 0.53
N SER A 53 -8.53 9.50 -0.49
CA SER A 53 -7.62 8.45 -0.92
C SER A 53 -7.42 8.51 -2.42
N PHE A 54 -6.19 8.74 -2.85
CA PHE A 54 -5.78 8.69 -4.26
C PHE A 54 -5.36 7.30 -4.71
N LEU A 55 -5.61 6.26 -3.91
CA LEU A 55 -5.16 4.88 -4.16
C LEU A 55 -3.64 4.75 -4.29
N ARG A 56 -2.91 5.51 -3.46
CA ARG A 56 -1.45 5.55 -3.49
C ARG A 56 -0.80 4.18 -3.25
N PRO A 57 0.38 3.91 -3.83
CA PRO A 57 0.94 2.57 -3.93
C PRO A 57 1.76 2.12 -2.71
N GLU A 58 2.17 3.02 -1.81
CA GLU A 58 3.26 2.78 -0.85
C GLU A 58 2.94 1.63 0.11
N THR A 59 1.65 1.42 0.40
CA THR A 59 1.20 0.24 1.15
C THR A 59 1.39 -1.03 0.34
N ALA A 60 0.90 -1.09 -0.90
CA ALA A 60 1.01 -2.27 -1.75
C ALA A 60 2.49 -2.61 -2.04
N GLU A 61 3.31 -1.61 -2.29
CA GLU A 61 4.76 -1.70 -2.42
C GLU A 61 5.40 -2.34 -1.18
N SER A 62 5.12 -1.78 0.00
CA SER A 62 5.66 -2.29 1.26
C SER A 62 5.25 -3.74 1.51
N LEU A 63 4.00 -4.10 1.21
CA LEU A 63 3.51 -5.48 1.34
C LEU A 63 4.25 -6.42 0.39
N PHE A 64 4.48 -6.00 -0.85
CA PHE A 64 5.26 -6.77 -1.83
C PHE A 64 6.68 -7.04 -1.32
N TYR A 65 7.44 -6.01 -0.93
CA TYR A 65 8.80 -6.20 -0.44
C TYR A 65 8.85 -7.07 0.81
N MET A 66 7.97 -6.81 1.78
CA MET A 66 7.94 -7.60 3.00
C MET A 66 7.58 -9.07 2.73
N TYR A 67 6.68 -9.35 1.80
CA TYR A 67 6.40 -10.72 1.38
C TYR A 67 7.61 -11.39 0.74
N ARG A 68 8.27 -10.73 -0.24
CA ARG A 68 9.47 -11.25 -0.90
C ARG A 68 10.62 -11.53 0.06
N LEU A 69 10.79 -10.69 1.07
CA LEU A 69 11.89 -10.80 2.03
C LEU A 69 11.65 -11.81 3.15
N THR A 70 10.39 -12.09 3.51
CA THR A 70 10.06 -12.88 4.70
C THR A 70 9.23 -14.13 4.42
N GLY A 71 8.55 -14.22 3.28
CA GLY A 71 7.58 -15.27 2.96
C GLY A 71 6.32 -15.27 3.84
N HIS A 72 6.13 -14.28 4.72
CA HIS A 72 4.99 -14.31 5.66
C HIS A 72 3.66 -13.99 4.97
N GLU A 73 2.75 -14.97 4.95
CA GLU A 73 1.43 -14.87 4.29
C GLU A 73 0.52 -13.75 4.83
N LYS A 74 0.82 -13.17 6.00
CA LYS A 74 0.08 -12.00 6.50
C LYS A 74 0.08 -10.83 5.52
N TYR A 75 1.17 -10.64 4.76
CA TYR A 75 1.29 -9.55 3.79
C TYR A 75 0.36 -9.75 2.59
N ARG A 76 0.23 -10.98 2.09
CA ARG A 76 -0.77 -11.35 1.08
C ARG A 76 -2.20 -11.21 1.60
N LYS A 77 -2.48 -11.62 2.84
CA LYS A 77 -3.79 -11.42 3.48
C LYS A 77 -4.16 -9.93 3.55
N TRP A 78 -3.21 -9.05 3.89
CA TRP A 78 -3.44 -7.60 3.90
C TRP A 78 -3.60 -7.03 2.48
N GLY A 79 -2.79 -7.48 1.52
CA GLY A 79 -2.92 -7.08 0.12
C GLY A 79 -4.27 -7.45 -0.48
N LYS A 80 -4.82 -8.62 -0.10
CA LYS A 80 -6.15 -9.06 -0.55
C LYS A 80 -7.25 -8.13 -0.02
N LYS A 81 -7.16 -7.75 1.26
CA LYS A 81 -8.09 -6.78 1.86
C LYS A 81 -8.02 -5.42 1.17
N LEU A 82 -6.81 -4.94 0.91
CA LEU A 82 -6.59 -3.67 0.19
C LEU A 82 -7.19 -3.72 -1.22
N PHE A 83 -6.92 -4.79 -1.98
CA PHE A 83 -7.47 -4.96 -3.34
C PHE A 83 -9.00 -4.99 -3.34
N HIS A 84 -9.61 -5.74 -2.41
CA HIS A 84 -11.08 -5.76 -2.28
C HIS A 84 -11.64 -4.37 -1.96
N ALA A 85 -11.03 -3.63 -1.03
CA ALA A 85 -11.43 -2.27 -0.69
C ALA A 85 -11.35 -1.31 -1.90
N ILE A 86 -10.29 -1.42 -2.72
CA ILE A 86 -10.16 -0.64 -3.96
C ILE A 86 -11.31 -0.97 -4.92
N VAL A 87 -11.57 -2.26 -5.17
CA VAL A 87 -12.64 -2.70 -6.08
C VAL A 87 -14.02 -2.28 -5.59
N GLU A 88 -14.30 -2.40 -4.31
CA GLU A 88 -15.59 -2.06 -3.72
C GLU A 88 -15.84 -0.55 -3.67
N HIS A 89 -14.83 0.23 -3.29
CA HIS A 89 -15.02 1.64 -2.95
C HIS A 89 -14.45 2.63 -3.96
N SER A 90 -13.72 2.20 -4.98
CA SER A 90 -13.14 3.09 -5.99
C SER A 90 -13.52 2.75 -7.44
N LYS A 91 -14.03 1.55 -7.73
CA LYS A 91 -14.41 1.16 -9.10
C LYS A 91 -15.50 2.07 -9.71
N LEU A 92 -15.27 2.46 -10.95
CA LEU A 92 -16.17 3.19 -11.86
C LEU A 92 -16.36 2.37 -13.15
N PRO A 93 -17.34 2.67 -14.02
CA PRO A 93 -17.53 1.94 -15.28
C PRO A 93 -16.27 1.91 -16.17
N GLY A 94 -15.48 2.99 -16.18
CA GLY A 94 -14.28 3.15 -17.01
C GLY A 94 -12.94 2.92 -16.30
N GLY A 95 -12.92 2.60 -15.00
CA GLY A 95 -11.66 2.50 -14.25
C GLY A 95 -11.82 2.58 -12.74
N TYR A 96 -10.90 3.28 -12.08
CA TYR A 96 -10.88 3.48 -10.62
C TYR A 96 -10.74 4.97 -10.30
N GLY A 97 -11.64 5.49 -9.47
CA GLY A 97 -11.67 6.90 -9.09
C GLY A 97 -11.16 7.16 -7.68
N SER A 98 -10.49 8.28 -7.44
CA SER A 98 -10.10 8.71 -6.09
C SER A 98 -11.31 8.78 -5.14
N VAL A 99 -11.14 8.44 -3.87
CA VAL A 99 -12.22 8.48 -2.86
C VAL A 99 -12.12 9.77 -2.04
N LYS A 100 -13.22 10.50 -1.89
CA LYS A 100 -13.23 11.79 -1.15
C LYS A 100 -13.08 11.64 0.37
N ASP A 101 -13.63 10.57 0.94
CA ASP A 101 -13.62 10.34 2.40
C ASP A 101 -13.66 8.83 2.70
N VAL A 102 -12.57 8.29 3.24
CA VAL A 102 -12.42 6.88 3.61
C VAL A 102 -13.29 6.44 4.80
N ASN A 103 -13.90 7.38 5.52
CA ASN A 103 -14.79 7.11 6.65
C ASN A 103 -16.28 7.25 6.31
N LYS A 104 -16.61 7.56 5.05
CA LYS A 104 -17.99 7.61 4.56
C LYS A 104 -18.25 6.45 3.61
N VAL A 105 -19.16 5.57 4.00
CA VAL A 105 -19.65 4.46 3.17
C VAL A 105 -21.17 4.63 3.03
N PRO A 106 -21.72 4.71 1.81
CA PRO A 106 -21.04 4.59 0.51
C PRO A 106 -20.07 5.75 0.23
N THR A 107 -18.94 5.45 -0.42
CA THR A 107 -17.89 6.43 -0.74
C THR A 107 -18.29 7.29 -1.93
N SER A 108 -17.98 8.59 -1.86
CA SER A 108 -18.03 9.47 -3.04
C SER A 108 -16.71 9.38 -3.81
N LYS A 109 -16.81 9.12 -5.12
CA LYS A 109 -15.66 8.95 -6.02
C LYS A 109 -15.46 10.22 -6.87
N LEU A 110 -14.22 10.52 -7.20
CA LEU A 110 -13.85 11.53 -8.18
C LEU A 110 -13.64 10.84 -9.54
N ASP A 111 -14.00 11.53 -10.62
CA ASP A 111 -13.79 11.04 -11.99
C ASP A 111 -12.36 11.37 -12.45
N GLU A 112 -11.39 10.85 -11.72
CA GLU A 112 -9.97 10.97 -12.00
C GLU A 112 -9.27 9.67 -11.60
N MET A 113 -8.30 9.24 -12.40
CA MET A 113 -7.46 8.10 -12.07
C MET A 113 -6.01 8.52 -12.25
N GLN A 114 -5.26 8.54 -11.15
CA GLN A 114 -3.84 8.87 -11.19
C GLN A 114 -3.06 7.76 -11.94
N SER A 115 -2.04 8.13 -12.71
CA SER A 115 -1.24 7.18 -13.52
C SER A 115 -0.61 6.07 -12.67
N PHE A 116 -0.14 6.42 -11.47
CA PHE A 116 0.47 5.49 -10.53
C PHE A 116 -0.48 4.38 -10.05
N VAL A 117 -1.80 4.53 -10.18
CA VAL A 117 -2.73 3.45 -9.81
C VAL A 117 -2.47 2.21 -10.66
N MET A 118 -2.24 2.41 -11.96
CA MET A 118 -1.90 1.34 -12.90
C MET A 118 -0.41 1.01 -12.87
N ALA A 119 0.45 2.03 -12.86
CA ALA A 119 1.89 1.82 -12.90
C ALA A 119 2.41 1.17 -11.62
N GLU A 120 1.81 1.44 -10.47
CA GLU A 120 2.36 1.04 -9.17
C GLU A 120 1.38 0.20 -8.37
N THR A 121 0.22 0.75 -7.99
CA THR A 121 -0.69 0.08 -7.03
C THR A 121 -1.11 -1.30 -7.51
N PHE A 122 -1.60 -1.42 -8.74
CA PHE A 122 -1.97 -2.74 -9.30
C PHE A 122 -0.76 -3.58 -9.69
N LYS A 123 0.37 -2.98 -10.10
CA LYS A 123 1.61 -3.72 -10.38
C LYS A 123 2.13 -4.42 -9.11
N TYR A 124 2.21 -3.70 -7.99
CA TYR A 124 2.66 -4.26 -6.71
C TYR A 124 1.68 -5.29 -6.17
N LEU A 125 0.36 -5.07 -6.28
CA LEU A 125 -0.63 -6.08 -5.90
C LEU A 125 -0.50 -7.34 -6.77
N TYR A 126 -0.32 -7.20 -8.08
CA TYR A 126 -0.04 -8.33 -8.97
C TYR A 126 1.24 -9.09 -8.56
N LEU A 127 2.33 -8.35 -8.35
CA LEU A 127 3.62 -8.91 -7.96
C LEU A 127 3.62 -9.56 -6.57
N LEU A 128 2.76 -9.09 -5.66
CA LEU A 128 2.58 -9.68 -4.33
C LEU A 128 1.97 -11.08 -4.41
N PHE A 129 1.06 -11.32 -5.35
CA PHE A 129 0.41 -12.62 -5.55
C PHE A 129 1.10 -13.51 -6.60
N SER A 130 2.05 -12.97 -7.35
CA SER A 130 2.81 -13.73 -8.36
C SER A 130 3.94 -14.57 -7.76
N SER A 131 4.49 -15.47 -8.56
CA SER A 131 5.73 -16.18 -8.23
C SER A 131 6.95 -15.26 -8.33
N ASP A 132 8.08 -15.66 -7.72
CA ASP A 132 9.38 -14.96 -7.78
C ASP A 132 9.94 -14.84 -9.20
N LYS A 133 9.45 -15.66 -10.12
CA LYS A 133 9.84 -15.62 -11.54
C LYS A 133 9.25 -14.43 -12.28
N ALA A 134 8.19 -13.81 -11.78
CA ALA A 134 7.54 -12.68 -12.45
C ALA A 134 8.41 -11.42 -12.45
N LEU A 135 9.22 -11.22 -11.41
CA LEU A 135 10.21 -10.16 -11.32
C LEU A 135 11.37 -10.59 -10.41
N ASP A 136 12.51 -10.89 -11.03
CA ASP A 136 13.72 -11.29 -10.31
C ASP A 136 14.38 -10.06 -9.64
N MET A 137 14.17 -9.92 -8.34
CA MET A 137 14.73 -8.83 -7.51
C MET A 137 16.26 -8.88 -7.42
N GLY A 138 16.89 -9.99 -7.81
CA GLY A 138 18.34 -10.09 -7.99
C GLY A 138 18.81 -9.30 -9.22
N LYS A 139 18.02 -9.30 -10.30
CA LYS A 139 18.36 -8.69 -11.60
C LYS A 139 17.77 -7.30 -11.83
N PHE A 140 16.66 -6.97 -11.19
CA PHE A 140 15.96 -5.71 -11.38
C PHE A 140 15.90 -4.89 -10.09
N VAL A 141 15.85 -3.57 -10.25
CA VAL A 141 15.48 -2.61 -9.22
C VAL A 141 14.31 -1.79 -9.75
N LEU A 142 13.29 -1.56 -8.92
CA LEU A 142 12.16 -0.69 -9.30
C LEU A 142 12.54 0.75 -8.97
N ASN A 143 12.29 1.70 -9.89
CA ASN A 143 12.38 3.12 -9.55
C ASN A 143 11.19 3.54 -8.67
N THR A 144 11.15 4.82 -8.28
CA THR A 144 10.10 5.37 -7.40
C THR A 144 8.69 5.44 -8.02
N GLU A 145 8.53 5.06 -9.29
CA GLU A 145 7.25 4.96 -10.01
C GLU A 145 6.99 3.49 -10.45
N GLY A 146 7.62 2.54 -9.74
CA GLY A 146 7.44 1.11 -9.94
C GLY A 146 7.97 0.56 -11.28
N HIS A 147 8.79 1.29 -12.02
CA HIS A 147 9.34 0.83 -13.30
C HIS A 147 10.62 -0.01 -13.09
N PRO A 148 10.69 -1.26 -13.60
CA PRO A 148 11.85 -2.12 -13.46
C PRO A 148 13.02 -1.68 -14.34
N LEU A 149 14.15 -1.45 -13.71
CA LEU A 149 15.44 -1.18 -14.34
C LEU A 149 16.38 -2.36 -14.10
N ARG A 150 17.04 -2.83 -15.15
CA ARG A 150 18.01 -3.92 -15.04
C ARG A 150 19.25 -3.41 -14.30
N LYS A 151 19.68 -4.13 -13.27
CA LYS A 151 20.94 -3.83 -12.58
C LYS A 151 22.10 -4.03 -13.57
N THR A 152 23.00 -3.06 -13.60
CA THR A 152 24.26 -3.17 -14.32
C THR A 152 25.30 -3.78 -13.37
N SER A 153 26.06 -4.75 -13.86
CA SER A 153 27.28 -5.18 -13.20
C SER A 153 28.34 -4.13 -13.50
N ILE A 154 28.77 -3.39 -12.48
CA ILE A 154 29.98 -2.57 -12.53
C ILE A 154 31.01 -3.32 -11.68
#